data_AF-A0A6B0R4S6-F1
#
_entry.id   AF-A0A6B0R4S6-F1
#
_cell.length_a   1.000
_cell.length_b   1.000
_cell.length_c   1.000
_cell.angle_alpha   90.00
_cell.angle_beta   90.00
_cell.angle_gamma   90.00
#
_symmetry.space_group_name_H-M   'P 1'
#
loop_
_entity.id
_entity.type
_entity.pdbx_description
1 polymer ?
#
loop_
_entity_poly.entity_id
_entity_poly.type
_entity_poly.pdbx_seq_one_letter_code
_entity_poly.pdbx_strand_id
1 'polypeptide(L)'
;MFPEQQKENEQFEFSTLLRPFGSSYMELILCDMYISSLQSFMESDILAPPRNWEFVSVWVRDPRIQKEDFWHSYIDYEICIHTNSMCFTMKTSCVRRRYREFVWLRQRLQSNALLVQLPELPSKNLFFNMNNRQHVDQRRQGLEDFLRKVLQNALLLSDSSLHLFLQSHLNSEDIEACVSGQTKYSVEEAIHKFALMNRRFPEEEEGKKENDIDYDSESSSSGFGHSSDDSSSHGCKMSTAPQES
;
A
#
# COMPACT_ATOMS: atom_id res chain seq x y z
N MET A 1 30.14 -30.72 26.04
CA MET A 1 28.76 -31.24 26.12
C MET A 1 27.89 -30.11 26.67
N PHE A 2 26.74 -29.82 26.05
CA PHE A 2 25.77 -28.75 26.42
C PHE A 2 25.86 -27.34 25.78
N PRO A 3 26.09 -27.20 24.46
CA PRO A 3 25.52 -26.03 23.76
C PRO A 3 24.53 -26.38 22.63
N GLU A 4 24.45 -27.65 22.20
CA GLU A 4 23.55 -28.08 21.12
C GLU A 4 22.07 -28.14 21.54
N GLN A 5 21.79 -28.49 22.79
CA GLN A 5 20.41 -28.64 23.29
C GLN A 5 19.71 -27.30 23.57
N GLN A 6 20.45 -26.18 23.69
CA GLN A 6 19.84 -24.85 23.77
C GLN A 6 19.38 -24.35 22.40
N LYS A 7 20.09 -24.69 21.32
CA LYS A 7 19.72 -24.32 19.95
C LYS A 7 18.48 -25.06 19.46
N GLU A 8 18.36 -26.36 19.75
CA GLU A 8 17.17 -27.14 19.38
C GLU A 8 15.91 -26.64 20.10
N ASN A 9 16.01 -26.18 21.35
CA ASN A 9 14.86 -25.65 22.08
C ASN A 9 14.37 -24.29 21.54
N GLU A 10 15.27 -23.38 21.12
CA GLU A 10 14.86 -22.14 20.44
C GLU A 10 14.24 -22.44 19.07
N GLN A 11 14.81 -23.38 18.32
CA GLN A 11 14.30 -23.79 17.00
C GLN A 11 12.93 -24.48 17.09
N PHE A 12 12.67 -25.20 18.19
CA PHE A 12 11.40 -25.87 18.48
C PHE A 12 10.32 -24.89 18.99
N GLU A 13 10.68 -23.82 19.70
CA GLU A 13 9.71 -22.76 20.05
C GLU A 13 9.20 -22.00 18.81
N PHE A 14 10.06 -21.72 17.83
CA PHE A 14 9.67 -21.02 16.61
C PHE A 14 8.71 -21.83 15.73
N SER A 15 8.91 -23.16 15.61
CA SER A 15 8.01 -24.01 14.83
C SER A 15 6.61 -24.14 15.43
N THR A 16 6.49 -23.93 16.75
CA THR A 16 5.23 -24.14 17.48
C THR A 16 4.36 -22.87 17.53
N LEU A 17 4.90 -21.71 17.11
CA LEU A 17 4.18 -20.42 17.08
C LEU A 17 3.52 -20.11 15.72
N LEU A 18 3.77 -20.92 14.68
CA LEU A 18 3.15 -20.76 13.37
C LEU A 18 1.76 -21.42 13.35
N ARG A 19 0.73 -20.65 13.68
CA ARG A 19 -0.63 -20.98 13.23
C ARG A 19 -0.68 -20.89 11.70
N PRO A 20 -1.50 -21.69 11.02
CA PRO A 20 -1.62 -21.64 9.57
C PRO A 20 -2.25 -20.30 9.18
N PHE A 21 -1.40 -19.32 8.86
CA PHE A 21 -1.83 -18.07 8.24
C PHE A 21 -2.15 -18.40 6.79
N GLY A 22 -3.44 -18.49 6.49
CA GLY A 22 -3.95 -18.78 5.16
C GLY A 22 -3.59 -17.66 4.17
N SER A 23 -2.46 -17.78 3.49
CA SER A 23 -2.21 -17.28 2.15
C SER A 23 -0.84 -17.78 1.68
N SER A 24 -0.77 -18.38 0.50
CA SER A 24 0.42 -18.99 -0.13
C SER A 24 1.65 -18.06 -0.23
N TYR A 25 1.46 -16.75 -0.09
CA TYR A 25 2.53 -15.75 -0.15
C TYR A 25 3.31 -15.61 1.18
N MET A 26 2.66 -15.91 2.31
CA MET A 26 3.27 -15.75 3.65
C MET A 26 4.14 -16.95 4.01
N GLU A 27 3.78 -18.13 3.52
CA GLU A 27 4.67 -19.29 3.50
C GLU A 27 5.94 -18.97 2.70
N LEU A 28 5.84 -18.26 1.58
CA LEU A 28 7.01 -17.83 0.82
C LEU A 28 7.83 -16.74 1.52
N ILE A 29 7.23 -15.76 2.21
CA ILE A 29 8.01 -14.75 2.96
C ILE A 29 8.72 -15.38 4.17
N LEU A 30 8.05 -16.28 4.90
CA LEU A 30 8.70 -17.01 6.00
C LEU A 30 9.74 -18.00 5.48
N CYS A 31 9.49 -18.67 4.36
CA CYS A 31 10.45 -19.55 3.71
C CYS A 31 11.60 -18.74 3.11
N ASP A 32 11.39 -17.55 2.56
CA ASP A 32 12.42 -16.63 2.06
C ASP A 32 13.19 -16.00 3.21
N MET A 33 12.56 -15.67 4.35
CA MET A 33 13.26 -15.27 5.57
C MET A 33 14.13 -16.41 6.13
N TYR A 34 13.61 -17.63 6.10
CA TYR A 34 14.31 -18.83 6.57
C TYR A 34 15.43 -19.23 5.59
N ILE A 35 15.19 -19.18 4.28
CA ILE A 35 16.16 -19.39 3.21
C ILE A 35 17.20 -18.28 3.22
N SER A 36 16.84 -17.01 3.46
CA SER A 36 17.81 -15.92 3.60
C SER A 36 18.67 -16.08 4.85
N SER A 37 18.09 -16.53 5.97
CA SER A 37 18.86 -16.90 7.17
C SER A 37 19.80 -18.10 6.92
N LEU A 38 19.32 -19.14 6.24
CA LEU A 38 20.13 -20.32 5.88
C LEU A 38 21.20 -20.00 4.83
N GLN A 39 20.89 -19.11 3.88
CA GLN A 39 21.81 -18.65 2.86
C GLN A 39 22.91 -17.79 3.48
N SER A 40 22.58 -16.90 4.41
CA SER A 40 23.55 -16.17 5.23
C SER A 40 24.41 -17.12 6.09
N PHE A 41 23.82 -18.19 6.63
CA PHE A 41 24.55 -19.22 7.38
C PHE A 41 25.51 -20.04 6.49
N MET A 42 25.10 -20.37 5.25
CA MET A 42 25.92 -21.11 4.29
C MET A 42 26.95 -20.24 3.53
N GLU A 43 26.75 -18.92 3.41
CA GLU A 43 27.64 -17.98 2.73
C GLU A 43 28.78 -17.48 3.66
N SER A 44 28.92 -18.08 4.85
CA SER A 44 30.03 -17.81 5.79
C SER A 44 31.38 -18.37 5.34
N ASP A 45 31.42 -19.20 4.29
CA ASP A 45 32.62 -19.67 3.62
C ASP A 45 32.59 -19.25 2.12
N ILE A 46 33.14 -18.06 1.79
CA ILE A 46 33.91 -17.70 0.58
C ILE A 46 33.95 -16.16 0.38
N LEU A 47 35.14 -15.66 0.01
CA LEU A 47 35.51 -14.28 -0.28
C LEU A 47 34.63 -13.59 -1.36
N ALA A 48 33.49 -13.03 -0.98
CA ALA A 48 32.80 -11.98 -1.74
C ALA A 48 32.58 -10.75 -0.83
N PRO A 49 32.84 -9.51 -1.29
CA PRO A 49 32.41 -8.33 -0.55
C PRO A 49 30.88 -8.37 -0.44
N PRO A 50 30.27 -8.00 0.71
CA PRO A 50 28.84 -8.12 0.90
C PRO A 50 28.13 -7.34 -0.20
N ARG A 51 27.42 -8.08 -1.06
CA ARG A 51 26.57 -7.52 -2.11
C ARG A 51 25.51 -6.67 -1.42
N ASN A 52 25.69 -5.34 -1.45
CA ASN A 52 24.72 -4.30 -1.08
C ASN A 52 23.87 -4.60 0.16
N TRP A 53 24.33 -4.13 1.33
CA TRP A 53 23.61 -4.19 2.60
C TRP A 53 22.11 -3.84 2.43
N GLU A 54 21.24 -4.71 2.95
CA GLU A 54 19.80 -4.49 2.92
C GLU A 54 19.44 -3.29 3.80
N PHE A 55 18.64 -2.36 3.27
CA PHE A 55 18.19 -1.18 3.99
C PHE A 55 16.69 -1.00 3.83
N VAL A 56 16.06 -0.54 4.92
CA VAL A 56 14.69 -0.06 4.93
C VAL A 56 14.70 1.33 5.54
N SER A 57 14.46 2.35 4.73
CA SER A 57 14.33 3.73 5.18
C SER A 57 12.85 4.12 5.23
N VAL A 58 12.45 4.76 6.33
CA VAL A 58 11.10 5.26 6.55
C VAL A 58 11.15 6.72 7.00
N TRP A 59 10.24 7.53 6.46
CA TRP A 59 10.03 8.91 6.88
C TRP A 59 8.55 9.16 7.14
N VAL A 60 8.26 9.91 8.20
CA VAL A 60 6.91 10.43 8.46
C VAL A 60 7.00 11.95 8.36
N ARG A 61 6.24 12.53 7.44
CA ARG A 61 6.38 13.94 7.05
C ARG A 61 5.06 14.56 6.63
N ASP A 62 5.14 15.83 6.23
CA ASP A 62 4.05 16.57 5.60
C ASP A 62 2.69 16.40 6.31
N PRO A 63 2.58 16.85 7.58
CA PRO A 63 1.32 16.81 8.29
C PRO A 63 0.29 17.70 7.60
N ARG A 64 -0.87 17.16 7.25
CA ARG A 64 -1.96 17.93 6.62
C ARG A 64 -3.25 17.80 7.39
N ILE A 65 -3.98 18.90 7.47
CA ILE A 65 -5.34 18.91 7.98
C ILE A 65 -6.25 18.45 6.84
N GLN A 66 -6.85 17.28 7.02
CA GLN A 66 -7.93 16.79 6.18
C GLN A 66 -9.25 17.34 6.70
N LYS A 67 -10.09 17.83 5.79
CA LYS A 67 -11.45 18.30 6.10
C LYS A 67 -12.43 17.30 5.48
N GLU A 68 -12.94 16.41 6.31
CA GLU A 68 -14.00 15.48 5.92
C GLU A 68 -15.34 16.22 5.87
N ASP A 69 -15.65 16.96 6.95
CA ASP A 69 -16.81 17.86 7.09
C ASP A 69 -16.46 19.07 8.00
N PHE A 70 -17.41 19.99 8.19
CA PHE A 70 -17.26 21.19 9.06
C PHE A 70 -16.76 20.89 10.48
N TRP A 71 -17.04 19.71 11.04
CA TRP A 71 -16.68 19.31 12.41
C TRP A 71 -15.70 18.13 12.49
N HIS A 72 -15.43 17.46 11.37
CA HIS A 72 -14.66 16.21 11.33
C HIS A 72 -13.28 16.39 10.71
N SER A 73 -12.60 17.47 11.08
CA SER A 73 -11.20 17.67 10.65
C SER A 73 -10.23 16.79 11.43
N TYR A 74 -9.20 16.27 10.77
CA TYR A 74 -8.13 15.49 11.39
C TYR A 74 -6.78 15.77 10.73
N ILE A 75 -5.68 15.48 11.41
CA ILE A 75 -4.34 15.49 10.80
C ILE A 75 -3.94 14.07 10.42
N ASP A 76 -3.50 13.93 9.18
CA ASP A 76 -2.76 12.78 8.68
C ASP A 76 -1.30 13.15 8.38
N TYR A 77 -0.47 12.13 8.21
CA TYR A 77 0.95 12.25 7.90
C TYR A 77 1.24 11.44 6.65
N GLU A 78 2.12 11.95 5.80
CA GLU A 78 2.70 11.18 4.71
C GLU A 78 3.77 10.24 5.28
N ILE A 79 3.62 8.95 5.04
CA ILE A 79 4.62 7.93 5.33
C ILE A 79 5.25 7.56 4.00
N CYS A 80 6.58 7.64 3.90
CA CYS A 80 7.30 7.17 2.73
C CYS A 80 8.32 6.09 3.10
N ILE A 81 8.36 5.04 2.29
CA ILE A 81 9.31 3.93 2.37
C ILE A 81 10.25 4.01 1.16
N HIS A 82 11.54 3.77 1.41
CA HIS A 82 12.53 3.46 0.38
C HIS A 82 13.37 2.29 0.87
N THR A 83 13.43 1.23 0.09
CA THR A 83 14.05 -0.03 0.52
C THR A 83 14.56 -0.83 -0.67
N ASN A 84 15.64 -1.59 -0.47
CA ASN A 84 16.05 -2.66 -1.38
C ASN A 84 15.65 -4.05 -0.86
N SER A 85 14.98 -4.12 0.30
CA SER A 85 14.58 -5.36 0.95
C SER A 85 13.59 -6.17 0.14
N MET A 86 13.74 -7.50 0.17
CA MET A 86 12.78 -8.42 -0.47
C MET A 86 11.50 -8.59 0.34
N CYS A 87 11.49 -8.20 1.62
CA CYS A 87 10.27 -8.22 2.44
C CYS A 87 9.17 -7.27 1.93
N PHE A 88 9.48 -6.35 1.02
CA PHE A 88 8.53 -5.36 0.49
C PHE A 88 8.23 -5.58 -0.99
N THR A 89 6.93 -5.57 -1.32
CA THR A 89 6.42 -5.63 -2.69
C THR A 89 6.89 -4.42 -3.51
N MET A 90 6.75 -3.21 -2.96
CA MET A 90 7.23 -1.98 -3.61
C MET A 90 8.53 -1.49 -2.97
N LYS A 91 9.52 -1.15 -3.80
CA LYS A 91 10.79 -0.56 -3.32
C LYS A 91 10.65 0.89 -2.86
N THR A 92 9.62 1.57 -3.35
CA THR A 92 9.23 2.90 -2.91
C THR A 92 7.71 2.97 -2.77
N SER A 93 7.21 3.49 -1.65
CA SER A 93 5.81 3.80 -1.46
C SER A 93 5.65 5.11 -0.68
N CYS A 94 4.57 5.84 -0.94
CA CYS A 94 4.14 6.94 -0.09
C CYS A 94 2.63 6.83 0.13
N VAL A 95 2.20 6.79 1.38
CA VAL A 95 0.81 6.67 1.83
C VAL A 95 0.50 7.75 2.85
N ARG A 96 -0.78 8.07 3.05
CA ARG A 96 -1.21 8.98 4.11
C ARG A 96 -1.97 8.24 5.18
N ARG A 97 -1.57 8.40 6.44
CA ARG A 97 -2.18 7.72 7.59
C ARG A 97 -2.33 8.71 8.74
N ARG A 98 -3.44 8.62 9.47
CA ARG A 98 -3.70 9.43 10.67
C ARG A 98 -3.38 8.65 11.93
N TYR A 99 -3.18 9.36 13.05
CA TYR A 99 -2.75 8.77 14.32
C TYR A 99 -3.60 7.56 14.79
N ARG A 100 -4.93 7.60 14.60
CA ARG A 100 -5.79 6.46 15.03
C ARG A 100 -5.44 5.16 14.31
N GLU A 101 -5.01 5.24 13.05
CA GLU A 101 -4.67 4.05 12.25
C GLU A 101 -3.35 3.44 12.74
N PHE A 102 -2.41 4.26 13.24
CA PHE A 102 -1.22 3.75 13.93
C PHE A 102 -1.57 3.03 15.24
N VAL A 103 -2.55 3.54 16.00
CA VAL A 103 -3.04 2.85 17.20
C VAL A 103 -3.61 1.49 16.84
N TRP A 104 -4.44 1.43 15.80
CA TRP A 104 -4.96 0.17 15.26
C TRP A 104 -3.82 -0.76 14.82
N LEU A 105 -2.85 -0.27 14.03
CA LEU A 105 -1.72 -1.07 13.55
C LEU A 105 -0.94 -1.68 14.72
N ARG A 106 -0.62 -0.88 15.75
CA ARG A 106 0.08 -1.39 16.94
C ARG A 106 -0.71 -2.49 17.64
N GLN A 107 -2.02 -2.33 17.79
CA GLN A 107 -2.87 -3.36 18.39
C GLN A 107 -2.91 -4.63 17.55
N ARG A 108 -3.01 -4.49 16.23
CA ARG A 108 -3.03 -5.61 15.28
C ARG A 108 -1.71 -6.40 15.31
N LEU A 109 -0.58 -5.70 15.27
CA LEU A 109 0.74 -6.31 15.40
C LEU A 109 0.89 -7.03 16.76
N GLN A 110 0.39 -6.43 17.84
CA GLN A 110 0.48 -7.03 19.18
C GLN A 110 -0.32 -8.33 19.26
N SER A 111 -1.52 -8.37 18.65
CA SER A 111 -2.36 -9.58 18.65
C SER A 111 -1.73 -10.74 17.88
N ASN A 112 -0.92 -10.42 16.86
CA ASN A 112 -0.27 -11.43 16.02
C ASN A 112 1.09 -11.85 16.59
N ALA A 113 1.74 -11.01 17.40
CA ALA A 113 3.05 -11.27 18.01
C ALA A 113 3.03 -11.02 19.53
N LEU A 114 2.32 -11.87 20.28
CA LEU A 114 2.06 -11.69 21.72
C LEU A 114 3.32 -11.58 22.59
N LEU A 115 4.42 -12.23 22.19
CA LEU A 115 5.68 -12.23 22.93
C LEU A 115 6.60 -11.05 22.56
N VAL A 116 6.29 -10.33 21.47
CA VAL A 116 7.10 -9.20 21.00
C VAL A 116 6.67 -7.94 21.75
N GLN A 117 7.65 -7.26 22.36
CA GLN A 117 7.46 -5.94 22.95
C GLN A 117 7.42 -4.89 21.83
N LEU A 118 6.21 -4.40 21.50
CA LEU A 118 6.04 -3.38 20.47
C LEU A 118 6.45 -1.98 20.97
N PRO A 119 7.16 -1.20 20.13
CA PRO A 119 7.49 0.19 20.42
C PRO A 119 6.24 0.99 20.82
N GLU A 120 6.43 1.94 21.73
CA GLU A 120 5.35 2.84 22.13
C GLU A 120 5.05 3.85 21.02
N LEU A 121 3.76 4.15 20.86
CA LEU A 121 3.34 5.29 20.06
C LEU A 121 3.56 6.59 20.85
N PRO A 122 3.80 7.73 20.18
CA PRO A 122 3.80 9.02 20.86
C PRO A 122 2.48 9.18 21.60
N SER A 123 2.53 9.72 22.82
CA SER A 123 1.37 9.72 23.72
C SER A 123 0.11 10.22 23.00
N LYS A 124 -1.02 9.58 23.34
CA LYS A 124 -2.35 10.13 23.04
C LYS A 124 -2.53 11.35 23.94
N ASN A 125 -1.79 12.41 23.68
CA ASN A 125 -1.87 13.67 24.41
C ASN A 125 -3.33 14.09 24.42
N LEU A 126 -3.96 14.03 25.60
CA LEU A 126 -5.33 14.51 25.81
C LEU A 126 -5.44 16.01 25.47
N PHE A 127 -4.31 16.72 25.49
CA PHE A 127 -4.14 18.11 25.10
C PHE A 127 -3.49 18.28 23.72
N PHE A 128 -3.54 17.26 22.87
CA PHE A 128 -3.04 17.41 21.50
C PHE A 128 -3.85 18.51 20.79
N ASN A 129 -3.13 19.48 20.24
CA ASN A 129 -3.72 20.60 19.53
C ASN A 129 -3.16 20.56 18.12
N MET A 130 -4.06 20.33 17.17
CA MET A 130 -3.76 20.20 15.74
C MET A 130 -3.19 21.49 15.13
N ASN A 131 -3.46 22.64 15.77
CA ASN A 131 -2.96 23.95 15.37
C ASN A 131 -1.60 24.28 16.02
N ASN A 132 -1.16 23.51 17.02
CA ASN A 132 0.15 23.69 17.63
C ASN A 132 1.20 22.90 16.85
N ARG A 133 2.06 23.62 16.11
CA ARG A 133 3.14 23.04 15.30
C ARG A 133 4.07 22.11 16.09
N GLN A 134 4.37 22.45 17.35
CA GLN A 134 5.21 21.61 18.21
C GLN A 134 4.54 20.28 18.54
N HIS A 135 3.24 20.28 18.84
CA HIS A 135 2.49 19.04 19.10
C HIS A 135 2.46 18.15 17.85
N VAL A 136 2.23 18.74 16.67
CA VAL A 136 2.19 18.03 15.40
C VAL A 136 3.55 17.41 15.06
N ASP A 137 4.64 18.17 15.21
CA ASP A 137 5.99 17.68 14.90
C ASP A 137 6.49 16.63 15.91
N GLN A 138 6.21 16.79 17.20
CA GLN A 138 6.51 15.76 18.22
C GLN A 138 5.78 14.45 17.91
N ARG A 139 4.51 14.53 17.50
CA ARG A 139 3.75 13.34 17.08
C ARG A 139 4.35 12.74 15.81
N ARG A 140 4.66 13.55 14.80
CA ARG A 140 5.32 13.08 13.56
C ARG A 140 6.61 12.30 13.87
N GLN A 141 7.48 12.86 14.71
CA GLN A 141 8.74 12.21 15.08
C GLN A 141 8.51 10.89 15.82
N GLY A 142 7.59 10.85 16.79
CA GLY A 142 7.27 9.62 17.49
C GLY A 142 6.65 8.54 16.59
N LEU A 143 5.87 8.92 15.59
CA LEU A 143 5.33 7.99 14.59
C LEU A 143 6.43 7.43 13.68
N GLU A 144 7.41 8.26 13.31
CA GLU A 144 8.59 7.82 12.55
C GLU A 144 9.46 6.85 13.36
N ASP A 145 9.72 7.19 14.62
CA ASP A 145 10.51 6.35 15.53
C ASP A 145 9.81 5.01 15.81
N PHE A 146 8.48 5.01 15.94
CA PHE A 146 7.67 3.80 16.04
C PHE A 146 7.87 2.90 14.80
N LEU A 147 7.69 3.43 13.58
CA LEU A 147 7.87 2.64 12.37
C LEU A 147 9.30 2.17 12.20
N ARG A 148 10.31 3.02 12.45
CA ARG A 148 11.72 2.63 12.33
C ARG A 148 12.04 1.42 13.21
N LYS A 149 11.52 1.38 14.43
CA LYS A 149 11.72 0.25 15.35
C LYS A 149 10.92 -0.99 14.94
N VAL A 150 9.68 -0.82 14.47
CA VAL A 150 8.86 -1.92 13.96
C VAL A 150 9.54 -2.61 12.76
N LEU A 151 10.07 -1.82 11.82
CA LEU A 151 10.73 -2.29 10.61
C LEU A 151 12.09 -2.95 10.84
N GLN A 152 12.64 -2.89 12.06
CA GLN A 152 13.85 -3.62 12.45
C GLN A 152 13.55 -5.05 12.95
N ASN A 153 12.27 -5.40 13.16
CA ASN A 153 11.88 -6.71 13.66
C ASN A 153 11.31 -7.57 12.53
N ALA A 154 12.02 -8.64 12.19
CA ALA A 154 11.65 -9.54 11.09
C ALA A 154 10.28 -10.22 11.29
N LEU A 155 9.88 -10.53 12.52
CA LEU A 155 8.56 -11.10 12.81
C LEU A 155 7.42 -10.10 12.55
N LEU A 156 7.67 -8.80 12.77
CA LEU A 156 6.69 -7.76 12.44
C LEU A 156 6.67 -7.48 10.93
N LEU A 157 7.83 -7.58 10.26
CA LEU A 157 7.93 -7.50 8.80
C LEU A 157 7.19 -8.64 8.09
N SER A 158 7.00 -9.79 8.74
CA SER A 158 6.17 -10.86 8.20
C SER A 158 4.65 -10.64 8.35
N ASP A 159 4.17 -9.49 8.85
CA ASP A 159 2.73 -9.22 8.97
C ASP A 159 2.18 -8.45 7.76
N SER A 160 1.26 -9.06 7.00
CA SER A 160 0.61 -8.41 5.84
C SER A 160 -0.11 -7.11 6.20
N SER A 161 -0.60 -6.98 7.42
CA SER A 161 -1.29 -5.77 7.90
C SER A 161 -0.33 -4.57 7.88
N LEU A 162 0.95 -4.79 8.19
CA LEU A 162 1.99 -3.77 8.12
C LEU A 162 2.25 -3.33 6.68
N HIS A 163 2.35 -4.29 5.76
CA HIS A 163 2.58 -4.01 4.34
C HIS A 163 1.43 -3.25 3.71
N LEU A 164 0.19 -3.69 3.94
CA LEU A 164 -0.98 -2.96 3.46
C LEU A 164 -1.07 -1.56 4.08
N PHE A 165 -0.73 -1.41 5.35
CA PHE A 165 -0.68 -0.09 6.00
C PHE A 165 0.31 0.86 5.33
N LEU A 166 1.50 0.36 4.94
CA LEU A 166 2.61 1.15 4.37
C LEU A 166 2.57 1.31 2.83
N GLN A 167 1.89 0.41 2.13
CA GLN A 167 1.97 0.29 0.67
C GLN A 167 0.59 0.25 -0.03
N SER A 168 -0.51 0.51 0.68
CA SER A 168 -1.85 0.61 0.10
C SER A 168 -2.66 1.76 0.70
N HIS A 169 -3.80 2.06 0.06
CA HIS A 169 -4.79 3.03 0.53
C HIS A 169 -5.93 2.41 1.35
N LEU A 170 -5.87 1.10 1.65
CA LEU A 170 -6.93 0.41 2.38
C LEU A 170 -7.04 0.95 3.80
N ASN A 171 -8.28 1.14 4.30
CA ASN A 171 -8.51 1.46 5.72
C ASN A 171 -8.35 0.20 6.60
N SER A 172 -8.43 0.35 7.92
CA SER A 172 -8.24 -0.77 8.85
C SER A 172 -9.21 -1.94 8.64
N GLU A 173 -10.47 -1.66 8.30
CA GLU A 173 -11.49 -2.71 8.09
C GLU A 173 -11.19 -3.50 6.81
N ASP A 174 -10.84 -2.81 5.73
CA ASP A 174 -10.47 -3.43 4.46
C ASP A 174 -9.15 -4.21 4.57
N ILE A 175 -8.20 -3.74 5.40
CA ILE A 175 -6.98 -4.50 5.68
C ILE A 175 -7.32 -5.80 6.41
N GLU A 176 -8.17 -5.75 7.45
CA GLU A 176 -8.60 -6.95 8.18
C GLU A 176 -9.32 -7.95 7.28
N ALA A 177 -10.24 -7.48 6.44
CA ALA A 177 -10.92 -8.32 5.46
C ALA A 177 -9.92 -8.96 4.48
N CYS A 178 -8.93 -8.19 4.00
CA CYS A 178 -7.94 -8.67 3.05
C CYS A 178 -7.04 -9.75 3.64
N VAL A 179 -6.47 -9.52 4.83
CA VAL A 179 -5.59 -10.50 5.49
C VAL A 179 -6.34 -11.73 6.00
N SER A 180 -7.67 -11.64 6.14
CA SER A 180 -8.54 -12.76 6.50
C SER A 180 -9.09 -13.53 5.28
N GLY A 181 -8.69 -13.15 4.06
CA GLY A 181 -9.15 -13.80 2.82
C GLY A 181 -10.62 -13.51 2.48
N GLN A 182 -11.18 -12.41 2.99
CA GLN A 182 -12.59 -12.02 2.78
C GLN A 182 -12.76 -11.03 1.63
N THR A 183 -11.68 -10.55 1.02
CA THR A 183 -11.70 -9.68 -0.16
C THR A 183 -11.58 -10.49 -1.45
N LYS A 184 -12.00 -9.89 -2.57
CA LYS A 184 -11.81 -10.46 -3.92
C LYS A 184 -10.39 -10.33 -4.45
N TYR A 185 -9.58 -9.49 -3.81
CA TYR A 185 -8.20 -9.21 -4.19
C TYR A 185 -7.24 -9.69 -3.10
N SER A 186 -6.03 -10.06 -3.48
CA SER A 186 -4.94 -10.41 -2.58
C SER A 186 -4.23 -9.18 -2.02
N VAL A 187 -3.36 -9.41 -1.02
CA VAL A 187 -2.47 -8.37 -0.46
C VAL A 187 -1.61 -7.73 -1.55
N GLU A 188 -1.02 -8.56 -2.41
CA GLU A 188 -0.11 -8.11 -3.47
C GLU A 188 -0.87 -7.27 -4.51
N GLU A 189 -2.04 -7.74 -4.93
CA GLU A 189 -2.91 -7.02 -5.88
C GLU A 189 -3.33 -5.65 -5.34
N ALA A 190 -3.67 -5.55 -4.04
CA ALA A 190 -4.00 -4.28 -3.42
C ALA A 190 -2.82 -3.29 -3.45
N ILE A 191 -1.60 -3.78 -3.20
CA ILE A 191 -0.37 -2.97 -3.22
C ILE A 191 -0.03 -2.54 -4.65
N HIS A 192 -0.06 -3.45 -5.61
CA HIS A 192 0.19 -3.15 -7.03
C HIS A 192 -0.82 -2.15 -7.58
N LYS A 193 -2.11 -2.37 -7.33
CA LYS A 193 -3.18 -1.45 -7.74
C LYS A 193 -2.94 -0.05 -7.18
N PHE A 194 -2.59 0.06 -5.90
CA PHE A 194 -2.28 1.37 -5.33
C PHE A 194 -1.04 2.02 -5.95
N ALA A 195 0.01 1.26 -6.21
CA ALA A 195 1.21 1.76 -6.87
C ALA A 195 0.92 2.30 -8.27
N LEU A 196 0.04 1.63 -9.04
CA LEU A 196 -0.43 2.10 -10.34
C LEU A 196 -1.23 3.40 -10.21
N MET A 197 -2.18 3.47 -9.28
CA MET A 197 -2.99 4.68 -9.04
C MET A 197 -2.16 5.89 -8.59
N ASN A 198 -1.10 5.66 -7.81
CA ASN A 198 -0.26 6.72 -7.26
C ASN A 198 0.85 7.18 -8.25
N ARG A 199 1.22 6.31 -9.20
CA ARG A 199 2.05 6.70 -10.36
C ARG A 199 1.13 7.38 -11.37
N ARG A 200 0.94 8.70 -11.23
CA ARG A 200 0.22 9.54 -12.21
C ARG A 200 0.73 9.27 -13.65
N PHE A 201 0.10 8.34 -14.34
CA PHE A 201 0.09 8.25 -15.78
C PHE A 201 -1.39 8.27 -16.19
N PRO A 202 -1.81 9.20 -17.07
CA PRO A 202 -3.14 9.10 -17.67
C PRO A 202 -3.21 7.77 -18.43
N GLU A 203 -4.15 6.90 -18.09
CA GLU A 203 -4.54 5.83 -18.99
C GLU A 203 -5.19 6.51 -20.21
N GLU A 204 -4.55 6.40 -21.37
CA GLU A 204 -5.25 6.62 -22.63
C GLU A 204 -6.33 5.53 -22.70
N GLU A 205 -7.61 5.93 -22.68
CA GLU A 205 -8.70 5.01 -22.93
C GLU A 205 -8.56 4.47 -24.36
N GLU A 206 -7.93 3.31 -24.51
CA GLU A 206 -8.10 2.48 -25.70
C GLU A 206 -9.56 2.00 -25.71
N GLY A 207 -10.37 2.73 -26.49
CA GLY A 207 -11.76 2.42 -26.73
C GLY A 207 -11.91 0.96 -27.16
N LYS A 208 -12.59 0.18 -26.31
CA LYS A 208 -13.19 -1.09 -26.70
C LYS A 208 -14.20 -0.80 -27.81
N LYS A 209 -13.79 -0.98 -29.06
CA LYS A 209 -14.74 -1.28 -30.15
C LYS A 209 -15.12 -2.75 -29.99
N GLU A 210 -16.34 -2.94 -29.52
CA GLU A 210 -17.05 -4.21 -29.49
C GLU A 210 -17.13 -4.74 -30.93
N ASN A 211 -16.56 -5.93 -31.14
CA ASN A 211 -16.66 -6.65 -32.40
C ASN A 211 -18.02 -7.33 -32.45
N ASP A 212 -19.04 -6.66 -32.99
CA ASP A 212 -20.22 -7.35 -33.50
C ASP A 212 -19.92 -7.82 -34.93
N ILE A 213 -19.59 -9.10 -35.02
CA ILE A 213 -19.51 -9.85 -36.27
C ILE A 213 -20.96 -10.17 -36.65
N ASP A 214 -21.54 -9.41 -37.58
CA ASP A 214 -22.75 -9.82 -38.28
C ASP A 214 -22.39 -10.32 -39.67
N TYR A 215 -22.64 -11.61 -39.88
CA TYR A 215 -22.48 -12.34 -41.13
C TYR A 215 -23.76 -12.15 -41.94
N ASP A 216 -23.70 -11.43 -43.06
CA ASP A 216 -24.62 -11.66 -44.19
C ASP A 216 -24.04 -11.11 -45.50
N SER A 217 -23.31 -12.02 -46.18
CA SER A 217 -23.47 -12.40 -47.58
C SER A 217 -24.13 -11.44 -48.61
N GLU A 218 -23.30 -11.11 -49.62
CA GLU A 218 -23.56 -11.16 -51.08
C GLU A 218 -23.97 -9.87 -51.83
N SER A 219 -23.03 -9.49 -52.72
CA SER A 219 -23.23 -9.11 -54.14
C SER A 219 -23.53 -7.66 -54.53
N SER A 220 -22.46 -7.02 -55.02
CA SER A 220 -22.34 -6.17 -56.22
C SER A 220 -23.59 -5.67 -56.94
N SER A 221 -23.73 -4.35 -57.07
CA SER A 221 -24.05 -3.70 -58.35
C SER A 221 -23.86 -2.18 -58.33
N SER A 222 -23.07 -1.69 -59.29
CA SER A 222 -23.22 -0.47 -60.11
C SER A 222 -23.66 0.87 -59.50
N GLY A 223 -22.97 1.94 -59.90
CA GLY A 223 -23.67 3.21 -60.15
C GLY A 223 -22.83 4.48 -60.06
N PHE A 224 -22.42 4.98 -61.21
CA PHE A 224 -21.89 6.32 -61.47
C PHE A 224 -22.73 7.46 -60.85
N GLY A 225 -22.10 8.59 -60.53
CA GLY A 225 -22.84 9.84 -60.32
C GLY A 225 -21.98 11.03 -59.90
N HIS A 226 -21.81 11.97 -60.81
CA HIS A 226 -21.09 13.25 -60.68
C HIS A 226 -21.81 14.31 -59.82
N SER A 227 -21.00 15.26 -59.35
CA SER A 227 -21.21 16.72 -59.15
C SER A 227 -22.59 17.29 -58.73
N SER A 228 -22.58 18.17 -57.74
CA SER A 228 -22.56 19.64 -57.96
C SER A 228 -22.86 20.39 -56.67
N ASP A 229 -22.24 21.56 -56.55
CA ASP A 229 -22.56 22.64 -55.63
C ASP A 229 -24.04 23.07 -55.74
N ASP A 230 -24.65 23.56 -54.66
CA ASP A 230 -25.13 24.95 -54.61
C ASP A 230 -25.58 25.40 -53.20
N SER A 231 -25.73 26.70 -53.13
CA SER A 231 -25.73 27.63 -52.00
C SER A 231 -27.10 27.86 -51.34
N SER A 232 -27.12 28.78 -50.36
CA SER A 232 -28.27 29.57 -49.87
C SER A 232 -29.12 28.87 -48.78
N SER A 233 -29.69 29.51 -47.76
CA SER A 233 -29.64 30.82 -47.10
C SER A 233 -30.66 30.77 -45.94
N HIS A 234 -30.66 31.78 -45.07
CA HIS A 234 -31.61 32.07 -43.97
C HIS A 234 -31.29 31.35 -42.65
N GLY A 235 -31.05 32.01 -41.51
CA GLY A 235 -31.39 33.36 -41.08
C GLY A 235 -32.51 33.28 -40.03
N CYS A 236 -32.17 33.47 -38.75
CA CYS A 236 -32.88 34.35 -37.80
C CYS A 236 -32.27 34.30 -36.38
N LYS A 237 -31.81 35.49 -35.97
CA LYS A 237 -31.82 36.12 -34.63
C LYS A 237 -32.97 35.66 -33.72
N MET A 238 -33.00 35.82 -32.38
CA MET A 238 -32.20 36.53 -31.36
C MET A 238 -32.70 36.05 -29.98
N SER A 239 -31.84 36.17 -28.96
CA SER A 239 -32.07 36.64 -27.56
C SER A 239 -33.31 36.15 -26.78
N THR A 240 -33.27 35.86 -25.47
CA THR A 240 -32.79 36.75 -24.40
C THR A 240 -32.80 35.98 -23.06
N ALA A 241 -31.85 36.28 -22.18
CA ALA A 241 -31.88 35.95 -20.74
C ALA A 241 -32.96 36.77 -19.99
N PRO A 242 -33.21 36.44 -18.71
CA PRO A 242 -33.09 37.50 -17.72
C PRO A 242 -32.34 37.10 -16.43
N GLN A 243 -31.68 38.10 -15.85
CA GLN A 243 -31.08 38.13 -14.52
C GLN A 243 -32.07 38.62 -13.45
N GLU A 244 -31.78 38.22 -12.22
CA GLU A 244 -31.98 38.88 -10.92
C GLU A 244 -33.41 39.04 -10.34
N SER A 245 -33.62 38.47 -9.16
CA SER A 245 -33.45 39.16 -7.87
C SER A 245 -33.26 38.15 -6.74
#